data_AF-A0A1E4TV78-F1
#
_entry.id   AF-A0A1E4TV78-F1
#
_cell.length_a   1.000
_cell.length_b   1.000
_cell.length_c   1.000
_cell.angle_alpha   90.00
_cell.angle_beta   90.00
_cell.angle_gamma   90.00
#
_symmetry.space_group_name_H-M   'P 1'
#
loop_
_entity.id
_entity.type
_entity.pdbx_description
1 polymer ?
#
loop_
_entity_poly.entity_id
_entity_poly.type
_entity_poly.pdbx_seq_one_letter_code
_entity_poly.pdbx_strand_id
1 'polypeptide(L)'
;MSADHTRDPCPIVILNDFGGAFAMGVIGGCVWHGIKGFRNSPYGERRIGAISAIKARAPVVGGNFGVWGGLFSLFDCSVKAVRKREDPLNAIIAGFFTGG
;
A
#
# COMPACT_ATOMS: atom_id res chain seq x y z
N MET A 1 -14.76 -24.24 2.05
CA MET A 1 -13.36 -24.25 2.49
C MET A 1 -12.54 -24.22 1.22
N SER A 2 -12.46 -23.05 0.59
CA SER A 2 -11.61 -22.91 -0.58
C SER A 2 -10.26 -22.53 -0.03
N ALA A 3 -9.42 -23.54 0.17
CA ALA A 3 -8.00 -23.34 0.37
C ALA A 3 -7.45 -22.73 -0.93
N ASP A 4 -7.48 -21.41 -1.04
CA ASP A 4 -6.74 -20.68 -2.06
C ASP A 4 -5.25 -20.85 -1.77
N HIS A 5 -4.67 -21.92 -2.32
CA HIS A 5 -3.23 -22.22 -2.31
C HIS A 5 -2.36 -21.17 -3.04
N THR A 6 -2.96 -20.04 -3.45
CA THR A 6 -2.29 -18.85 -4.00
C THR A 6 -1.96 -17.82 -2.93
N ARG A 7 -2.60 -17.85 -1.75
CA ARG A 7 -2.33 -16.89 -0.66
C ARG A 7 -1.43 -17.51 0.39
N ASP A 8 -0.36 -16.80 0.73
CA ASP A 8 0.49 -17.17 1.86
C ASP A 8 -0.33 -17.30 3.17
N PRO A 9 0.06 -18.19 4.10
CA PRO A 9 -0.63 -18.33 5.37
C PRO A 9 -0.54 -17.04 6.21
N CYS A 10 -1.59 -16.70 6.96
CA CYS A 10 -1.49 -15.69 8.02
C CYS A 10 -0.44 -16.17 9.04
N PRO A 11 0.54 -15.34 9.46
CA PRO A 11 0.66 -13.90 9.24
C PRO A 11 1.57 -13.46 8.08
N ILE A 12 2.21 -14.38 7.34
CA ILE A 12 3.17 -14.04 6.27
C ILE A 12 2.54 -13.16 5.19
N VAL A 13 1.26 -13.39 4.90
CA VAL A 13 0.50 -12.60 3.91
C VAL A 13 0.48 -11.10 4.22
N ILE A 14 0.48 -10.71 5.50
CA ILE A 14 0.50 -9.30 5.92
C ILE A 14 1.79 -8.62 5.47
N LEU A 15 2.93 -9.32 5.63
CA LEU A 15 4.23 -8.78 5.23
C LEU A 15 4.34 -8.68 3.71
N ASN A 16 3.80 -9.67 2.99
CA ASN A 16 3.77 -9.68 1.52
C ASN A 16 2.87 -8.55 0.98
N ASP A 17 1.66 -8.37 1.53
CA ASP A 17 0.73 -7.29 1.16
C ASP A 17 1.30 -5.90 1.52
N PHE A 18 1.94 -5.75 2.70
CA PHE A 18 2.62 -4.51 3.07
C PHE A 18 3.74 -4.16 2.09
N GLY A 19 4.60 -5.13 1.76
CA GLY A 19 5.70 -4.95 0.83
C GLY A 19 5.23 -4.64 -0.60
N GLY A 20 4.23 -5.38 -1.08
CA GLY A 20 3.62 -5.16 -2.39
C GLY A 20 2.95 -3.79 -2.51
N ALA A 21 2.17 -3.39 -1.51
CA ALA A 21 1.52 -2.09 -1.48
C ALA A 21 2.54 -0.95 -1.33
N PHE A 22 3.58 -1.13 -0.53
CA PHE A 22 4.69 -0.18 -0.42
C PHE A 22 5.40 0.01 -1.77
N ALA A 23 5.75 -1.08 -2.45
CA ALA A 23 6.39 -1.02 -3.76
C ALA A 23 5.51 -0.29 -4.79
N MET A 24 4.22 -0.62 -4.85
CA MET A 24 3.26 0.07 -5.71
C MET A 24 3.16 1.57 -5.40
N GLY A 25 3.10 1.94 -4.12
CA GLY A 25 3.05 3.33 -3.68
C GLY A 25 4.34 4.11 -3.96
N VAL A 26 5.51 3.49 -3.81
CA VAL A 26 6.80 4.12 -4.16
C VAL A 26 6.91 4.30 -5.67
N ILE A 27 6.58 3.29 -6.48
CA ILE A 27 6.65 3.39 -7.95
C ILE A 27 5.67 4.47 -8.44
N GLY A 28 4.40 4.41 -8.02
CA GLY A 28 3.39 5.41 -8.38
C GLY A 28 3.76 6.81 -7.89
N GLY A 29 4.27 6.91 -6.66
CA GLY A 29 4.77 8.16 -6.06
C GLY A 29 5.95 8.75 -6.83
N CYS A 30 6.93 7.93 -7.24
CA CYS A 30 8.07 8.36 -8.05
C CYS A 30 7.62 8.92 -9.41
N VAL A 31 6.71 8.23 -10.09
CA VAL A 31 6.20 8.69 -11.40
C VAL A 31 5.41 9.99 -11.25
N TRP A 32 4.45 10.03 -10.33
CA TRP A 32 3.59 11.21 -10.14
C TRP A 32 4.36 12.42 -9.62
N HIS A 33 5.15 12.25 -8.55
CA HIS A 33 5.94 13.34 -7.98
C HIS A 33 7.14 13.72 -8.85
N GLY A 34 7.66 12.80 -9.67
CA GLY A 34 8.68 13.10 -10.68
C GLY A 34 8.15 13.98 -11.81
N ILE A 35 7.01 13.62 -12.40
CA ILE A 35 6.37 14.42 -13.46
C ILE A 35 5.91 15.78 -12.91
N LYS A 36 5.27 15.78 -11.74
CA LYS A 36 4.83 17.03 -11.09
C LYS A 36 6.01 17.90 -10.69
N GLY A 37 7.07 17.32 -10.13
CA GLY A 37 8.29 18.03 -9.76
C GLY A 37 9.00 18.64 -10.97
N PHE A 38 9.04 17.94 -12.11
CA PHE A 38 9.62 18.47 -13.34
C PHE A 38 8.79 19.62 -13.94
N ARG A 39 7.45 19.53 -13.89
CA ARG A 39 6.54 20.57 -14.42
C ARG A 39 6.46 21.81 -13.53
N ASN A 40 6.57 21.65 -12.21
CA ASN A 40 6.41 22.75 -11.25
C ASN A 40 7.73 23.49 -10.92
N SER A 41 8.88 22.97 -11.36
CA SER A 41 10.19 23.56 -11.03
C SER A 41 10.62 24.64 -12.04
N PRO A 42 11.29 25.71 -11.58
CA PRO A 42 11.78 26.80 -12.43
C PRO A 42 12.77 26.30 -13.49
N TYR A 43 12.81 26.99 -14.64
CA TYR A 43 13.74 26.69 -15.74
C TYR A 43 15.19 26.76 -15.24
N GLY A 44 15.95 25.67 -15.41
CA GLY A 44 17.35 25.53 -14.93
C GLY A 44 17.53 24.40 -13.90
N GLU A 45 16.60 24.27 -12.95
CA GLU A 45 16.72 23.29 -11.85
C GLU A 45 15.67 22.17 -11.90
N ARG A 46 14.99 21.99 -13.04
CA ARG A 46 13.90 21.02 -13.19
C ARG A 46 14.24 19.59 -12.77
N ARG A 47 15.48 19.16 -13.02
CA ARG A 47 15.97 17.84 -12.59
C ARG A 47 16.17 17.75 -11.08
N ILE A 48 16.70 18.81 -10.47
CA ILE A 48 16.95 18.88 -9.02
C ILE A 48 15.62 18.95 -8.26
N GLY A 49 14.68 19.77 -8.74
CA GLY A 49 13.33 19.87 -8.17
C GLY A 49 12.48 18.61 -8.38
N ALA A 50 12.67 17.88 -9.48
CA ALA A 50 12.05 16.56 -9.66
C ALA A 50 12.61 15.53 -8.68
N ILE A 51 13.94 15.45 -8.53
CA ILE A 51 14.59 14.51 -7.60
C ILE A 51 14.25 14.83 -6.14
N SER A 52 14.23 16.11 -5.75
CA SER A 52 13.86 16.51 -4.39
C SER A 52 12.40 16.19 -4.08
N ALA A 53 11.49 16.41 -5.04
CA ALA A 53 10.08 16.07 -4.91
C ALA A 53 9.85 14.56 -4.78
N ILE A 54 10.54 13.75 -5.59
CA ILE A 54 10.50 12.28 -5.49
C ILE A 54 11.01 11.85 -4.12
N LYS A 55 12.19 12.30 -3.70
CA LYS A 55 12.82 11.87 -2.44
C LYS A 55 11.99 12.24 -1.22
N ALA A 56 11.33 13.40 -1.24
CA ALA A 56 10.52 13.86 -0.12
C ALA A 56 9.13 13.21 -0.05
N ARG A 57 8.55 12.78 -1.18
CA ARG A 57 7.12 12.39 -1.24
C ARG A 57 6.90 10.91 -1.62
N ALA A 58 7.73 10.32 -2.48
CA ALA A 58 7.59 8.92 -2.87
C ALA A 58 7.62 7.92 -1.70
N PRO A 59 8.53 8.03 -0.69
CA PRO A 59 8.50 7.11 0.45
C PRO A 59 7.29 7.35 1.38
N VAL A 60 6.75 8.57 1.44
CA VAL A 60 5.54 8.88 2.22
C VAL A 60 4.31 8.25 1.60
N VAL A 61 4.18 8.35 0.27
CA VAL A 61 3.11 7.67 -0.48
C VAL A 61 3.25 6.16 -0.36
N GLY A 62 4.46 5.62 -0.58
CA GLY A 62 4.77 4.21 -0.35
C GLY A 62 4.40 3.73 1.05
N GLY A 63 4.80 4.48 2.09
CA GLY A 63 4.48 4.16 3.49
C GLY A 63 2.99 4.14 3.77
N ASN A 64 2.23 5.13 3.29
CA ASN A 64 0.78 5.17 3.46
C ASN A 64 0.09 3.98 2.78
N PHE A 65 0.51 3.62 1.56
CA PHE A 65 -0.02 2.45 0.86
C PHE A 65 0.38 1.14 1.54
N GLY A 66 1.62 1.02 2.03
CA GLY A 66 2.10 -0.11 2.80
C GLY A 66 1.28 -0.31 4.08
N VAL A 67 1.13 0.74 4.90
CA VAL A 67 0.33 0.70 6.14
C VAL A 67 -1.12 0.32 5.86
N TRP A 68 -1.72 0.88 4.81
CA TRP A 68 -3.06 0.51 4.39
C TRP A 68 -3.16 -0.98 4.01
N GLY A 69 -2.27 -1.49 3.16
CA GLY A 69 -2.27 -2.90 2.75
C GLY A 69 -2.00 -3.86 3.92
N GLY A 70 -1.08 -3.49 4.82
CA GLY A 70 -0.77 -4.27 6.01
C GLY A 70 -1.93 -4.30 7.02
N LEU A 71 -2.57 -3.16 7.28
CA LEU A 71 -3.74 -3.07 8.16
C LEU A 71 -4.93 -3.85 7.60
N PHE A 72 -5.19 -3.74 6.29
CA PHE A 72 -6.26 -4.50 5.64
C PHE A 72 -6.07 -6.02 5.83
N SER A 73 -4.87 -6.53 5.57
CA SER A 73 -4.57 -7.95 5.75
C SER A 73 -4.53 -8.37 7.23
N LEU A 74 -4.13 -7.49 8.15
CA LEU A 74 -4.23 -7.72 9.60
C LEU A 74 -5.67 -7.90 10.04
N PHE A 75 -6.56 -7.00 9.62
CA PHE A 75 -7.97 -7.08 9.95
C PHE A 75 -8.64 -8.30 9.32
N ASP A 76 -8.34 -8.63 8.06
CA ASP A 76 -8.86 -9.84 7.41
C ASP A 76 -8.40 -11.13 8.14
N CYS A 77 -7.11 -11.25 8.48
CA CYS A 77 -6.59 -12.37 9.26
C CYS A 77 -7.24 -12.44 10.65
N SER A 78 -7.48 -11.31 11.32
CA SER A 78 -8.11 -11.27 12.65
C SER A 78 -9.57 -11.72 12.62
N VAL A 79 -10.34 -11.28 11.62
CA VAL A 79 -11.75 -11.65 11.46
C VAL A 79 -11.87 -13.12 11.05
N LYS A 80 -10.96 -13.63 10.20
CA LYS A 80 -10.85 -15.05 9.89
C LYS A 80 -10.56 -15.90 11.13
N ALA A 81 -9.68 -15.45 12.01
CA ALA A 81 -9.36 -16.15 13.26
C ALA A 81 -10.57 -16.25 14.20
N VAL A 82 -11.40 -15.20 14.27
CA VAL A 82 -12.59 -15.15 15.13
C VAL A 82 -13.77 -15.92 14.53
N ARG A 83 -14.10 -15.72 13.25
CA ARG A 83 -15.29 -16.32 12.63
C ARG A 83 -15.08 -17.72 12.04
N LYS A 84 -13.83 -18.14 11.80
CA LYS A 84 -13.49 -19.41 11.12
C LYS A 84 -14.28 -19.62 9.80
N ARG A 85 -14.69 -18.53 9.17
CA ARG A 85 -15.48 -18.48 7.93
C ARG A 85 -14.82 -17.49 6.98
N GLU A 86 -14.79 -17.84 5.72
CA GLU A 86 -14.21 -17.04 4.64
C GLU A 86 -15.35 -16.44 3.83
N ASP A 87 -15.90 -15.33 4.33
CA ASP A 87 -17.01 -14.61 3.69
C ASP A 87 -16.52 -13.25 3.18
N PRO A 88 -17.10 -12.72 2.09
CA PRO A 88 -16.76 -11.37 1.57
C PRO A 88 -17.03 -10.25 2.59
N LEU A 89 -17.85 -10.52 3.62
CA LEU A 89 -18.03 -9.66 4.78
C LEU A 89 -16.72 -9.38 5.55
N ASN A 90 -15.76 -10.31 5.55
CA ASN A 90 -14.47 -10.10 6.21
C ASN A 90 -13.68 -8.98 5.53
N ALA A 91 -13.69 -8.96 4.19
CA ALA A 91 -13.05 -7.91 3.40
C ALA A 91 -13.75 -6.55 3.54
N ILE A 92 -15.09 -6.52 3.66
CA ILE A 92 -15.86 -5.29 3.88
C ILE A 92 -15.54 -4.71 5.26
N ILE A 93 -15.52 -5.55 6.30
CA ILE A 93 -15.21 -5.14 7.68
C ILE A 93 -13.76 -4.69 7.77
N ALA A 94 -12.82 -5.44 7.19
CA ALA A 94 -11.41 -5.06 7.13
C ALA A 94 -11.22 -3.73 6.40
N GLY A 95 -11.91 -3.51 5.28
CA GLY A 95 -11.90 -2.25 4.53
C GLY A 95 -12.42 -1.07 5.35
N PHE A 96 -13.52 -1.25 6.08
CA PHE A 96 -14.07 -0.22 6.97
C PHE A 96 -13.10 0.16 8.10
N PHE A 97 -12.46 -0.83 8.74
CA PHE A 97 -11.47 -0.55 9.80
C PHE A 97 -10.16 0.05 9.28
N THR A 98 -9.83 -0.19 8.00
CA THR A 98 -8.59 0.34 7.40
C THR A 98 -8.77 1.76 6.85
N GLY A 99 -9.99 2.12 6.42
CA GLY A 99 -10.28 3.40 5.75
C GLY A 99 -11.23 4.34 6.48
N GLY A 100 -11.61 4.03 7.72
CA GLY A 100 -12.46 4.86 8.58
C GLY A 100 -11.79 6.13 9.11
#